data_AF-C5BFC9-F1
#
_entry.id   AF-C5BFC9-F1
#
_cell.length_a   1.000
_cell.length_b   1.000
_cell.length_c   1.000
_cell.angle_alpha   90.00
_cell.angle_beta   90.00
_cell.angle_gamma   90.00
#
_symmetry.space_group_name_H-M   'P 1'
#
loop_
_entity.id
_entity.type
_entity.pdbx_description
1 polymer ?
#
loop_
_entity_poly.entity_id
_entity_poly.type
_entity_poly.pdbx_seq_one_letter_code
_entity_poly.pdbx_strand_id
1 'polypeptide(L)'
;MLEQLRARIVRQGPAFLSLPLKVTPFVLQRHVLEQLLSWQFRQALAEGDLAFLDGRWLQVDVCDLGLRWFVTVQQGMLRVSRHQQADVSFSADANDLILIAASKEDPDTLFFQRRLRIEGDTELGLQVKNLMDAIDPELMPAPLRLALMQLADFVEAGLREGTPIDARAVTSC
;
A
#
# COMPACT_ATOMS: atom_id res chain seq x y z
N MET A 1 2.58 -28.19 -11.00
CA MET A 1 1.88 -27.29 -11.93
C MET A 1 1.15 -26.15 -11.22
N LEU A 2 0.46 -26.37 -10.09
CA LEU A 2 -0.19 -25.30 -9.32
C LEU A 2 0.78 -24.22 -8.79
N GLU A 3 1.94 -24.61 -8.27
CA GLU A 3 2.99 -23.70 -7.77
C GLU A 3 3.47 -22.71 -8.84
N GLN A 4 3.83 -23.20 -10.03
CA GLN A 4 4.24 -22.32 -11.14
C GLN A 4 3.11 -21.42 -11.64
N LEU A 5 1.85 -21.87 -11.51
CA LEU A 5 0.67 -21.07 -11.83
C LEU A 5 0.50 -19.94 -10.80
N ARG A 6 0.69 -20.22 -9.51
CA ARG A 6 0.64 -19.24 -8.42
C ARG A 6 1.71 -18.17 -8.55
N ALA A 7 2.97 -18.54 -8.79
CA ALA A 7 4.04 -17.58 -9.04
C ALA A 7 3.75 -16.68 -10.27
N ARG A 8 3.15 -17.24 -11.33
CA ARG A 8 2.77 -16.47 -12.53
C ARG A 8 1.57 -15.55 -12.26
N ILE A 9 0.60 -15.99 -11.48
CA ILE A 9 -0.55 -15.19 -11.04
C ILE A 9 -0.14 -14.16 -9.99
N VAL A 10 0.88 -14.34 -9.17
CA VAL A 10 1.35 -13.26 -8.27
C VAL A 10 2.10 -12.18 -9.06
N ARG A 11 2.87 -12.58 -10.08
CA ARG A 11 3.57 -11.66 -10.98
C ARG A 11 2.64 -10.96 -11.98
N GLN A 12 1.53 -11.56 -12.36
CA GLN A 12 0.55 -11.02 -13.32
C GLN A 12 -0.81 -10.66 -12.69
N GLY A 13 -1.02 -10.97 -11.42
CA GLY A 13 -2.26 -10.79 -10.66
C GLY A 13 -2.64 -9.35 -10.41
N PRO A 14 -1.67 -8.43 -10.22
CA PRO A 14 -1.96 -7.00 -10.28
C PRO A 14 -2.68 -6.65 -11.59
N ALA A 15 -2.31 -7.24 -12.74
CA ALA A 15 -3.00 -6.97 -14.01
C ALA A 15 -4.46 -7.48 -14.04
N PHE A 16 -4.78 -8.59 -13.37
CA PHE A 16 -6.16 -9.11 -13.28
C PHE A 16 -7.05 -8.32 -12.31
N LEU A 17 -6.50 -7.81 -11.19
CA LEU A 17 -7.19 -6.88 -10.29
C LEU A 17 -7.22 -5.44 -10.82
N SER A 18 -6.28 -5.08 -11.71
CA SER A 18 -6.19 -3.75 -12.32
C SER A 18 -7.39 -3.41 -13.18
N LEU A 19 -8.01 -4.40 -13.82
CA LEU A 19 -9.11 -4.21 -14.76
C LEU A 19 -10.39 -3.71 -14.08
N PRO A 20 -10.93 -4.38 -13.03
CA PRO A 20 -12.08 -3.84 -12.30
C PRO A 20 -11.73 -2.51 -11.61
N LEU A 21 -10.52 -2.36 -11.06
CA LEU A 21 -10.11 -1.12 -10.38
C LEU A 21 -9.99 0.07 -11.34
N LYS A 22 -9.44 -0.09 -12.54
CA LYS A 22 -9.33 0.99 -13.56
C LYS A 22 -10.68 1.43 -14.12
N VAL A 23 -11.64 0.52 -14.20
CA VAL A 23 -13.00 0.82 -14.72
C VAL A 23 -13.93 1.34 -13.62
N THR A 24 -13.57 1.14 -12.35
CA THR A 24 -14.36 1.66 -11.23
C THR A 24 -14.38 3.19 -11.25
N PRO A 25 -15.57 3.83 -11.20
CA PRO A 25 -15.67 5.28 -11.12
C PRO A 25 -14.90 5.83 -9.92
N PHE A 26 -14.12 6.89 -10.13
CA PHE A 26 -13.32 7.51 -9.07
C PHE A 26 -14.16 7.91 -7.84
N VAL A 27 -15.42 8.29 -8.03
CA VAL A 27 -16.34 8.62 -6.93
C VAL A 27 -16.50 7.45 -5.95
N LEU A 28 -16.58 6.22 -6.47
CA LEU A 28 -16.69 5.03 -5.64
C LEU A 28 -15.35 4.72 -4.96
N GLN A 29 -14.24 4.78 -5.70
CA GLN A 29 -12.90 4.60 -5.14
C GLN A 29 -12.66 5.57 -3.97
N ARG A 30 -12.94 6.85 -4.19
CA ARG A 30 -12.84 7.91 -3.19
C ARG A 30 -13.67 7.59 -1.95
N HIS A 31 -14.94 7.25 -2.13
CA HIS A 31 -15.82 6.99 -0.99
C HIS A 31 -15.34 5.79 -0.17
N VAL A 32 -14.93 4.70 -0.83
CA VAL A 32 -14.37 3.52 -0.15
C VAL A 32 -13.08 3.88 0.59
N LEU A 33 -12.13 4.55 -0.06
CA LEU A 33 -10.86 4.94 0.54
C LEU A 33 -11.06 5.89 1.72
N GLU A 34 -11.87 6.94 1.59
CA GLU A 34 -12.17 7.88 2.69
C GLU A 34 -12.76 7.15 3.89
N GLN A 35 -13.70 6.22 3.67
CA GLN A 35 -14.32 5.44 4.75
C GLN A 35 -13.32 4.52 5.45
N LEU A 36 -12.51 3.78 4.68
CA LEU A 36 -11.49 2.88 5.23
C LEU A 36 -10.44 3.64 6.02
N LEU A 37 -9.91 4.72 5.46
CA LEU A 37 -8.92 5.57 6.10
C LEU A 37 -9.49 6.24 7.37
N SER A 38 -10.71 6.77 7.30
CA SER A 38 -11.35 7.40 8.46
C SER A 38 -11.66 6.40 9.57
N TRP A 39 -11.91 5.13 9.22
CA TRP A 39 -12.14 4.08 10.19
C TRP A 39 -10.80 3.59 10.81
N GLN A 40 -9.75 3.40 10.00
CA GLN A 40 -8.41 3.02 10.45
C GLN A 40 -7.79 4.07 11.38
N PHE A 41 -7.86 5.35 10.97
CA PHE A 41 -7.20 6.45 11.66
C PHE A 41 -8.15 7.28 12.51
N ARG A 42 -9.31 6.73 12.91
CA ARG A 42 -10.32 7.49 13.66
C ARG A 42 -9.76 8.08 14.96
N GLN A 43 -8.99 7.28 15.70
CA GLN A 43 -8.39 7.70 16.96
C GLN A 43 -7.33 8.78 16.72
N ALA A 44 -6.40 8.54 15.80
CA ALA A 44 -5.37 9.49 15.43
C ALA A 44 -5.93 10.81 14.85
N LEU A 45 -7.08 10.77 14.15
CA LEU A 45 -7.82 11.97 13.73
C LEU A 45 -8.41 12.73 14.92
N ALA A 46 -8.97 12.03 15.91
CA ALA A 46 -9.56 12.63 17.10
C ALA A 46 -8.51 13.25 18.03
N GLU A 47 -7.31 12.64 18.09
CA GLU A 47 -6.18 13.12 18.88
C GLU A 47 -5.40 14.24 18.17
N GLY A 48 -5.67 14.47 16.86
CA GLY A 48 -5.01 15.50 16.07
C GLY A 48 -3.66 15.06 15.50
N ASP A 49 -3.31 13.78 15.60
CA ASP A 49 -2.05 13.22 15.10
C ASP A 49 -1.93 13.32 13.59
N LEU A 50 -3.04 13.44 12.85
CA LEU A 50 -3.04 13.67 11.40
C LEU A 50 -3.12 15.16 11.02
N ALA A 51 -3.05 16.09 11.98
CA ALA A 51 -3.07 17.53 11.69
C ALA A 51 -1.94 17.96 10.75
N PHE A 52 -0.86 17.19 10.69
CA PHE A 52 0.21 17.42 9.74
C PHE A 52 -0.24 17.30 8.27
N LEU A 53 -1.32 16.58 7.96
CA LEU A 53 -1.87 16.54 6.60
C LEU A 53 -2.81 17.72 6.29
N ASP A 54 -3.09 18.60 7.25
CA ASP A 54 -3.93 19.77 6.97
C ASP A 54 -3.21 20.75 6.04
N GLY A 55 -3.87 21.09 4.92
CA GLY A 55 -3.28 21.92 3.87
C GLY A 55 -2.17 21.25 3.05
N ARG A 56 -1.83 19.99 3.32
CA ARG A 56 -0.78 19.23 2.61
C ARG A 56 -1.35 17.95 2.00
N TRP A 57 -0.78 17.51 0.88
CA TRP A 57 -1.24 16.35 0.14
C TRP A 57 -0.18 15.25 0.07
N LEU A 58 -0.56 14.09 0.60
CA LEU A 58 0.14 12.84 0.41
C LEU A 58 -0.32 12.20 -0.90
N GLN A 59 0.58 11.97 -1.84
CA GLN A 59 0.32 11.11 -2.99
C GLN A 59 0.62 9.65 -2.64
N VAL A 60 -0.31 8.77 -2.97
CA VAL A 60 -0.09 7.31 -2.98
C VAL A 60 -0.16 6.83 -4.42
N ASP A 61 0.94 6.27 -4.92
CA ASP A 61 1.10 5.80 -6.30
C ASP A 61 1.33 4.29 -6.33
N VAL A 62 0.45 3.58 -7.02
CA VAL A 62 0.54 2.13 -7.24
C VAL A 62 1.05 1.89 -8.66
N CYS A 63 2.37 1.74 -8.77
CA CYS A 63 3.11 1.86 -10.02
C CYS A 63 2.66 0.86 -11.09
N ASP A 64 2.59 -0.42 -10.73
CA ASP A 64 2.19 -1.53 -11.60
C ASP A 64 0.71 -1.47 -12.05
N LEU A 65 -0.14 -0.78 -11.29
CA LEU A 65 -1.55 -0.56 -11.62
C LEU A 65 -1.80 0.78 -12.32
N GLY A 66 -0.87 1.73 -12.27
CA GLY A 66 -1.08 3.10 -12.73
C GLY A 66 -2.23 3.79 -11.99
N LEU A 67 -2.41 3.46 -10.72
CA LEU A 67 -3.42 4.09 -9.84
C LEU A 67 -2.73 5.11 -8.96
N ARG A 68 -3.34 6.30 -8.85
CA ARG A 68 -2.82 7.40 -8.05
C ARG A 68 -3.94 8.07 -7.30
N TRP A 69 -3.71 8.30 -6.01
CA TRP A 69 -4.60 9.03 -5.13
C TRP A 69 -3.84 10.08 -4.35
N PHE A 70 -4.56 11.14 -3.97
CA PHE A 70 -4.05 12.20 -3.11
C PHE A 70 -4.88 12.23 -1.84
N VAL A 71 -4.23 12.16 -0.69
CA VAL A 71 -4.85 12.10 0.63
C VAL A 71 -4.45 13.34 1.42
N THR A 72 -5.42 13.95 2.08
CA THR A 72 -5.22 15.11 2.96
C THR A 72 -6.19 15.03 4.13
N VAL A 73 -5.98 15.86 5.16
CA VAL A 73 -6.99 16.13 6.18
C VAL A 73 -7.64 17.48 5.89
N GLN A 74 -8.97 17.51 5.88
CA GLN A 74 -9.76 18.74 5.77
C GLN A 74 -10.95 18.67 6.71
N GLN A 75 -11.12 19.71 7.53
CA GLN A 75 -12.21 19.81 8.50
C GLN A 75 -12.25 18.58 9.45
N GLY A 76 -11.08 18.09 9.87
CA GLY A 76 -10.94 16.92 10.73
C GLY A 76 -11.30 15.58 10.08
N MET A 77 -11.42 15.53 8.75
CA MET A 77 -11.73 14.30 8.00
C MET A 77 -10.68 14.03 6.94
N LEU A 78 -10.38 12.75 6.70
CA LEU A 78 -9.55 12.34 5.58
C LEU A 78 -10.32 12.51 4.27
N ARG A 79 -9.67 13.15 3.30
CA ARG A 79 -10.20 13.40 1.96
C ARG A 79 -9.31 12.80 0.91
N VAL A 80 -9.93 12.22 -0.11
CA VAL A 80 -9.23 11.62 -1.24
C VAL A 80 -9.56 12.39 -2.52
N SER A 81 -8.52 12.79 -3.25
CA SER A 81 -8.61 13.46 -4.54
C SER A 81 -7.90 12.66 -5.63
N ARG A 82 -8.27 12.93 -6.88
CA ARG A 82 -7.68 12.30 -8.07
C ARG A 82 -6.46 13.07 -8.57
N HIS A 83 -6.47 14.38 -8.40
CA HIS A 83 -5.41 15.27 -8.90
C HIS A 83 -5.19 16.38 -7.88
N GLN A 84 -3.97 16.45 -7.36
CA GLN A 84 -3.44 17.58 -6.60
C GLN A 84 -1.94 17.70 -6.80
N GLN A 85 -1.36 18.78 -6.27
CA GLN A 85 0.08 18.89 -6.11
C GLN A 85 0.47 18.15 -4.82
N ALA A 86 1.36 17.16 -4.94
CA ALA A 86 1.85 16.40 -3.79
C ALA A 86 2.94 17.18 -3.05
N ASP A 87 2.87 17.20 -1.73
CA ASP A 87 3.96 17.62 -0.86
C ASP A 87 4.92 16.46 -0.58
N VAL A 88 4.35 15.24 -0.51
CA VAL A 88 5.10 13.99 -0.42
C VAL A 88 4.43 12.90 -1.26
N SER A 89 5.20 12.00 -1.84
CA SER A 89 4.73 10.85 -2.61
C SER A 89 5.30 9.56 -2.06
N PHE A 90 4.42 8.58 -1.86
CA PHE A 90 4.76 7.20 -1.56
C PHE A 90 4.38 6.35 -2.77
N SER A 91 5.37 5.69 -3.37
CA SER A 91 5.22 4.91 -4.59
C SER A 91 5.72 3.49 -4.39
N ALA A 92 4.88 2.49 -4.68
CA ALA A 92 5.22 1.08 -4.60
C ALA A 92 4.33 0.26 -5.54
N ASP A 93 4.67 -1.02 -5.76
CA ASP A 93 3.79 -1.94 -6.47
C ASP A 93 2.66 -2.43 -5.55
N ALA A 94 1.54 -2.86 -6.14
CA ALA A 94 0.36 -3.30 -5.40
C ALA A 94 0.67 -4.41 -4.37
N ASN A 95 1.50 -5.37 -4.77
CA ASN A 95 1.92 -6.48 -3.91
C ASN A 95 2.65 -5.99 -2.65
N ASP A 96 3.49 -4.96 -2.78
CA ASP A 96 4.27 -4.42 -1.68
C ASP A 96 3.37 -3.66 -0.69
N LEU A 97 2.42 -2.88 -1.21
CA LEU A 97 1.41 -2.20 -0.39
C LEU A 97 0.47 -3.18 0.33
N ILE A 98 0.13 -4.31 -0.31
CA ILE A 98 -0.66 -5.38 0.33
C ILE A 98 0.12 -5.99 1.50
N LEU A 99 1.41 -6.25 1.35
CA LEU A 99 2.24 -6.82 2.41
C LEU A 99 2.42 -5.84 3.59
N ILE A 100 2.58 -4.54 3.31
CA ILE A 100 2.59 -3.50 4.36
C ILE A 100 1.24 -3.46 5.08
N ALA A 101 0.14 -3.35 4.33
CA ALA A 101 -1.18 -3.23 4.90
C ALA A 101 -1.58 -4.47 5.73
N ALA A 102 -1.00 -5.64 5.40
CA ALA A 102 -1.18 -6.88 6.14
C ALA A 102 -0.17 -7.09 7.28
N SER A 103 0.69 -6.11 7.55
CA SER A 103 1.79 -6.17 8.53
C SER A 103 2.73 -7.38 8.33
N LYS A 104 2.89 -7.83 7.07
CA LYS A 104 3.81 -8.93 6.70
C LYS A 104 5.20 -8.44 6.33
N GLU A 105 5.29 -7.22 5.82
CA GLU A 105 6.53 -6.53 5.51
C GLU A 105 6.47 -5.14 6.14
N ASP A 106 7.62 -4.69 6.63
CA ASP A 106 7.78 -3.37 7.21
C ASP A 106 8.09 -2.33 6.11
N PRO A 107 7.50 -1.12 6.15
CA PRO A 107 7.77 -0.10 5.14
C PRO A 107 9.24 0.33 5.07
N ASP A 108 10.01 0.30 6.17
CA ASP A 108 11.45 0.54 6.15
C ASP A 108 12.18 -0.54 5.35
N THR A 109 11.81 -1.79 5.56
CA THR A 109 12.41 -2.91 4.81
C THR A 109 12.22 -2.71 3.31
N LEU A 110 11.00 -2.35 2.89
CA LEU A 110 10.71 -2.08 1.48
C LEU A 110 11.37 -0.80 0.98
N PHE A 111 11.51 0.23 1.80
CA PHE A 111 12.24 1.45 1.46
C PHE A 111 13.73 1.19 1.23
N PHE A 112 14.40 0.45 2.12
CA PHE A 112 15.80 0.05 1.96
C PHE A 112 16.01 -0.88 0.77
N GLN A 113 15.02 -1.72 0.45
CA GLN A 113 15.02 -2.55 -0.76
C GLN A 113 14.66 -1.78 -2.04
N ARG A 114 14.37 -0.47 -1.96
CA ARG A 114 13.93 0.38 -3.09
C ARG A 114 12.63 -0.08 -3.76
N ARG A 115 11.81 -0.83 -3.00
CA ARG A 115 10.48 -1.30 -3.37
C ARG A 115 9.39 -0.32 -2.96
N LEU A 116 9.63 0.42 -1.87
CA LEU A 116 8.89 1.60 -1.51
C LEU A 116 9.76 2.84 -1.79
N ARG A 117 9.21 3.81 -2.51
CA ARG A 117 9.88 5.08 -2.79
C ARG A 117 9.14 6.22 -2.12
N ILE A 118 9.90 7.09 -1.45
CA ILE A 118 9.39 8.28 -0.79
C ILE A 118 10.09 9.49 -1.41
N GLU A 119 9.33 10.43 -1.95
CA GLU A 119 9.83 11.66 -2.60
C GLU A 119 9.07 12.88 -2.08
N GLY A 120 9.73 14.03 -1.96
CA GLY A 120 9.12 15.29 -1.52
C GLY A 120 9.69 15.80 -0.20
N ASP A 121 8.83 16.40 0.63
CA ASP A 121 9.21 16.91 1.95
C ASP A 121 9.59 15.78 2.91
N THR A 122 10.83 15.80 3.39
CA THR A 122 11.39 14.76 4.27
C THR A 122 10.71 14.70 5.63
N GLU A 123 10.32 15.84 6.20
CA GLU A 123 9.65 15.91 7.50
C GLU A 123 8.26 15.31 7.41
N LEU A 124 7.52 15.69 6.36
CA LEU A 124 6.21 15.11 6.07
C LEU A 124 6.32 13.62 5.74
N GLY A 125 7.35 13.22 4.99
CA GLY A 125 7.62 11.82 4.69
C GLY A 125 7.82 10.97 5.93
N LEU A 126 8.54 11.46 6.94
CA LEU A 126 8.71 10.77 8.21
C LEU A 126 7.37 10.63 8.96
N GLN A 127 6.55 11.69 8.99
CA GLN A 127 5.24 11.68 9.65
C GLN A 127 4.26 10.71 8.97
N VAL A 128 4.23 10.70 7.63
CA VAL A 128 3.44 9.73 6.86
C VAL A 128 3.94 8.30 7.07
N LYS A 129 5.25 8.08 7.16
CA LYS A 129 5.79 6.75 7.45
C LYS A 129 5.29 6.25 8.81
N ASN A 130 5.35 7.08 9.85
CA ASN A 130 4.80 6.72 11.16
C ASN A 130 3.29 6.42 11.09
N LEU A 131 2.54 7.09 10.20
CA LEU A 131 1.13 6.79 9.93
C LEU A 131 0.95 5.40 9.28
N MET A 132 1.85 5.01 8.38
CA MET A 132 1.85 3.66 7.80
C MET A 132 2.16 2.58 8.83
N ASP A 133 3.10 2.84 9.74
CA ASP A 133 3.44 1.93 10.85
C ASP A 133 2.27 1.76 11.83
N ALA A 134 1.39 2.77 11.92
CA ALA A 134 0.17 2.72 12.72
C ALA A 134 -0.99 1.95 12.04
N ILE A 135 -0.80 1.41 10.84
CA ILE A 135 -1.79 0.54 10.21
C ILE A 135 -1.81 -0.81 10.92
N ASP A 136 -2.88 -1.02 11.68
CA ASP A 136 -3.21 -2.30 12.32
C ASP A 136 -4.36 -3.01 11.56
N PRO A 137 -4.10 -4.17 10.93
CA PRO A 137 -5.13 -5.01 10.30
C PRO A 137 -6.22 -5.47 11.27
N GLU A 138 -5.93 -5.60 12.56
CA GLU A 138 -6.90 -6.10 13.56
C GLU A 138 -8.06 -5.15 13.78
N LEU A 139 -7.80 -3.86 13.60
CA LEU A 139 -8.85 -2.87 13.62
C LEU A 139 -9.86 -3.19 12.49
N MET A 140 -9.41 -3.64 11.30
CA MET A 140 -10.24 -3.71 10.09
C MET A 140 -11.51 -4.54 10.25
N PRO A 141 -12.62 -4.18 9.58
CA PRO A 141 -13.80 -5.03 9.53
C PRO A 141 -13.44 -6.46 9.12
N ALA A 142 -13.93 -7.45 9.88
CA ALA A 142 -13.59 -8.86 9.69
C ALA A 142 -13.55 -9.37 8.23
N PRO A 143 -14.55 -9.07 7.36
CA PRO A 143 -14.49 -9.53 5.96
C PRO A 143 -13.34 -8.90 5.18
N LEU A 144 -13.04 -7.62 5.43
CA LEU A 144 -11.93 -6.93 4.79
C LEU A 144 -10.59 -7.47 5.27
N ARG A 145 -10.44 -7.64 6.58
CA ARG A 145 -9.25 -8.23 7.20
C ARG A 145 -8.96 -9.61 6.62
N LEU A 146 -9.97 -10.49 6.57
CA LEU A 146 -9.82 -11.83 6.02
C LEU A 146 -9.38 -11.79 4.55
N ALA A 147 -10.00 -10.95 3.73
CA ALA A 147 -9.64 -10.79 2.33
C ALA A 147 -8.20 -10.27 2.16
N LEU A 148 -7.80 -9.28 2.97
CA LEU A 148 -6.44 -8.74 2.97
C LEU A 148 -5.41 -9.80 3.36
N MET A 149 -5.65 -10.57 4.43
CA MET A 149 -4.76 -11.65 4.87
C MET A 149 -4.61 -12.73 3.80
N GLN A 150 -5.71 -13.17 3.18
CA GLN A 150 -5.66 -14.15 2.09
C GLN A 150 -4.87 -13.65 0.88
N LEU A 151 -5.04 -12.38 0.51
CA LEU A 151 -4.25 -11.77 -0.55
C LEU A 151 -2.76 -11.69 -0.18
N ALA A 152 -2.46 -11.31 1.06
CA ALA A 152 -1.07 -11.22 1.54
C ALA A 152 -0.39 -12.60 1.61
N ASP A 153 -1.08 -13.64 2.09
CA ASP A 153 -0.64 -15.05 2.03
C ASP A 153 -0.39 -15.52 0.58
N PHE A 154 -1.27 -15.10 -0.33
CA PHE A 154 -1.14 -15.44 -1.74
C PHE A 154 0.10 -14.78 -2.36
N VAL A 155 0.27 -13.47 -2.15
CA VAL A 155 1.40 -12.66 -2.65
C VAL A 155 2.73 -13.15 -2.07
N GLU A 156 2.82 -13.29 -0.75
CA GLU A 156 4.06 -13.70 -0.06
C GLU A 156 4.59 -15.03 -0.61
N ALA A 157 3.72 -16.03 -0.77
CA ALA A 157 4.12 -17.32 -1.30
C ALA A 157 4.54 -17.26 -2.77
N GLY A 158 3.81 -16.53 -3.63
CA GLY A 158 4.21 -16.41 -5.03
C GLY A 158 5.50 -15.62 -5.23
N LEU A 159 5.84 -14.69 -4.31
CA LEU A 159 7.16 -14.05 -4.28
C LEU A 159 8.26 -15.05 -3.87
N ARG A 160 8.02 -15.88 -2.84
CA ARG A 160 8.97 -16.93 -2.39
C ARG A 160 9.21 -18.00 -3.45
N GLU A 161 8.17 -18.43 -4.16
CA GLU A 161 8.26 -19.40 -5.25
C GLU A 161 8.96 -18.82 -6.50
N GLY A 162 8.96 -17.50 -6.64
CA GLY A 162 9.58 -16.79 -7.75
C GLY A 162 11.07 -16.50 -7.59
N THR A 163 11.63 -16.63 -6.39
CA THR A 163 13.08 -16.47 -6.17
C THR A 163 13.81 -17.67 -6.80
N PRO A 164 14.62 -17.49 -7.86
CA PRO A 164 15.45 -18.59 -8.33
C PRO A 164 16.38 -18.97 -7.18
N ILE A 165 16.45 -20.26 -6.87
CA ILE A 165 17.52 -20.83 -6.04
C ILE A 165 18.81 -20.74 -6.87
N ASP A 166 19.39 -19.55 -7.00
CA ASP A 166 20.73 -19.36 -7.53
C ASP A 166 21.64 -18.89 -6.39
N ALA A 167 21.88 -19.82 -5.46
CA ALA A 167 22.97 -19.73 -4.48
C ALA A 167 23.52 -21.12 -4.10
N ARG A 168 23.42 -22.10 -5.01
CA ARG A 168 24.12 -23.40 -4.91
C ARG A 168 24.83 -23.73 -6.22
N ALA A 169 25.92 -23.03 -6.48
CA ALA A 169 27.05 -23.50 -7.28
C ALA A 169 28.30 -22.91 -6.61
N VAL A 170 28.98 -23.64 -5.72
CA VAL A 170 30.16 -24.44 -6.04
C VAL A 170 31.15 -23.71 -6.96
N THR A 171 32.21 -23.18 -6.35
CA THR A 171 33.58 -23.11 -6.86
C THR A 171 34.43 -22.72 -5.64
N SER A 172 35.20 -23.57 -4.95
CA SER A 172 36.23 -24.51 -5.43
C SER A 172 37.11 -23.89 -6.50
N CYS A 173 37.98 -22.97 -6.07
CA CYS A 173 39.34 -22.82 -6.60
C CYS A 173 40.28 -22.63 -5.41
#